data_AF-A0A415ZH28-F1
#
_entry.id   AF-A0A415ZH28-F1
#
_cell.length_a   1.000
_cell.length_b   1.000
_cell.length_c   1.000
_cell.angle_alpha   90.00
_cell.angle_beta   90.00
_cell.angle_gamma   90.00
#
_symmetry.space_group_name_H-M   'P 1'
#
loop_
_entity.id
_entity.type
_entity.pdbx_description
1 polymer ?
#
loop_
_entity_poly.entity_id
_entity_poly.type
_entity_poly.pdbx_seq_one_letter_code
_entity_poly.pdbx_strand_id
1 'polypeptide(L)'
;MRRALIGKKKKLFIQRFYPAGTYNWPVPPGCTEIDVFLVGAGAGGGNGYGVYGGGSGYTKTYKKSNTSSGSYNSWVKDGDAIRVTPGQQIKIVVGKGGLGGVNTSGRNPRYGEDGGATSVTIGSTTYIAEGGKAFKGETDSTGKQILPSGGVACSAAGGWGPAADASYSDGQQPPERSGVILGTSQGHTTRDFGEIEFEPNAGGTSGGKGGYGTKKYEPLRSTGHTEGSGQDGSSYSGYDTYAESEGGAGYGGAGGVGGCHETSGRPHGSGKGGDGGDGTVVIRYWA
;
A
#
# COMPACT_ATOMS: atom_id res chain seq x y z
N MET A 1 -52.50 18.14 13.13
CA MET A 1 -51.89 16.81 12.99
C MET A 1 -51.32 16.66 11.57
N ARG A 2 -50.00 16.83 11.37
CA ARG A 2 -49.35 16.72 10.05
C ARG A 2 -48.42 15.51 10.02
N ARG A 3 -48.93 14.47 9.34
CA ARG A 3 -48.31 13.30 8.68
C ARG A 3 -46.87 12.94 9.05
N ALA A 4 -46.74 11.83 9.76
CA ALA A 4 -45.54 11.02 9.80
C ALA A 4 -45.27 10.43 8.40
N LEU A 5 -44.10 10.72 7.82
CA LEU A 5 -43.52 9.92 6.74
C LEU A 5 -42.77 8.75 7.37
N ILE A 6 -43.52 7.75 7.83
CA ILE A 6 -42.96 6.45 8.23
C ILE A 6 -42.64 5.67 6.96
N GLY A 7 -41.39 5.23 6.83
CA GLY A 7 -41.05 4.02 6.06
C GLY A 7 -40.49 4.22 4.65
N LYS A 8 -39.37 4.93 4.48
CA LYS A 8 -38.46 4.61 3.37
C LYS A 8 -37.47 3.55 3.85
N LYS A 9 -37.36 2.43 3.12
CA LYS A 9 -36.31 1.43 3.37
C LYS A 9 -34.95 2.10 3.14
N LYS A 10 -34.05 2.03 4.12
CA LYS A 10 -32.67 2.50 3.96
C LYS A 10 -32.01 1.70 2.84
N LYS A 11 -31.17 2.37 2.03
CA LYS A 11 -30.35 1.76 0.98
C LYS A 11 -28.89 1.76 1.42
N LEU A 12 -28.13 0.78 0.95
CA LEU A 12 -26.69 0.70 1.15
C LEU A 12 -26.00 1.63 0.15
N PHE A 13 -25.04 2.41 0.63
CA PHE A 13 -24.20 3.29 -0.18
C PHE A 13 -22.73 3.03 0.14
N ILE A 14 -21.87 3.21 -0.87
CA ILE A 14 -20.42 3.17 -0.76
C ILE A 14 -19.88 4.46 -1.36
N GLN A 15 -19.10 5.20 -0.60
CA GLN A 15 -18.40 6.40 -1.04
C GLN A 15 -16.90 6.18 -0.91
N ARG A 16 -16.16 6.48 -1.97
CA ARG A 16 -14.70 6.41 -1.99
C ARG A 16 -14.09 7.81 -2.10
N PHE A 17 -12.97 8.01 -1.42
CA PHE A 17 -12.17 9.24 -1.45
C PHE A 17 -10.77 8.90 -1.95
N TYR A 18 -10.44 9.49 -3.10
CA TYR A 18 -9.20 9.36 -3.86
C TYR A 18 -9.25 10.45 -4.96
N PRO A 19 -8.13 11.01 -5.45
CA PRO A 19 -6.71 10.78 -5.08
C PRO A 19 -6.31 11.42 -3.73
N ALA A 20 -5.01 11.55 -3.46
CA ALA A 20 -4.52 12.25 -2.27
C ALA A 20 -5.05 13.69 -2.17
N GLY A 21 -5.41 14.10 -0.95
CA GLY A 21 -6.00 15.41 -0.72
C GLY A 21 -6.84 15.47 0.55
N THR A 22 -7.42 16.63 0.78
CA THR A 22 -8.38 16.84 1.88
C THR A 22 -9.79 16.94 1.33
N TYR A 23 -10.67 16.11 1.87
CA TYR A 23 -12.09 16.07 1.54
C TYR A 23 -12.91 16.41 2.79
N ASN A 24 -14.04 17.08 2.57
CA ASN A 24 -15.07 17.26 3.60
C ASN A 24 -16.33 16.56 3.12
N TRP A 25 -16.82 15.60 3.90
CA TRP A 25 -17.99 14.83 3.56
C TRP A 25 -19.12 15.07 4.56
N PRO A 26 -20.27 15.63 4.13
CA PRO A 26 -21.44 15.74 4.97
C PRO A 26 -22.10 14.36 5.14
N VAL A 27 -22.34 13.96 6.39
CA VAL A 27 -23.09 12.73 6.69
C VAL A 27 -24.51 12.85 6.12
N PRO A 28 -24.96 11.91 5.27
CA PRO A 28 -26.27 12.00 4.64
C PRO A 28 -27.44 11.94 5.63
N PRO A 29 -28.60 12.52 5.28
CA PRO A 29 -29.81 12.40 6.08
C PRO A 29 -30.14 10.92 6.38
N GLY A 30 -30.49 10.62 7.64
CA GLY A 30 -30.85 9.26 8.06
C GLY A 30 -29.68 8.30 8.32
N CYS A 31 -28.44 8.71 8.03
CA CYS A 31 -27.23 7.97 8.37
C CYS A 31 -26.80 8.26 9.81
N THR A 32 -26.73 7.22 10.65
CA THR A 32 -26.35 7.33 12.06
C THR A 32 -25.12 6.48 12.42
N GLU A 33 -24.64 5.69 11.47
CA GLU A 33 -23.54 4.74 11.64
C GLU A 33 -22.90 4.47 10.27
N ILE A 34 -21.57 4.37 10.23
CA ILE A 34 -20.78 4.10 9.03
C ILE A 34 -19.73 3.01 9.30
N ASP A 35 -19.49 2.16 8.30
CA ASP A 35 -18.27 1.37 8.22
C ASP A 35 -17.19 2.20 7.50
N VAL A 36 -15.93 2.06 7.91
CA VAL A 36 -14.78 2.79 7.35
C VAL A 36 -13.64 1.83 7.06
N PHE A 37 -13.10 1.91 5.84
CA PHE A 37 -11.83 1.32 5.44
C PHE A 37 -10.84 2.42 5.12
N LEU A 38 -9.67 2.36 5.75
CA LEU A 38 -8.57 3.30 5.53
C LEU A 38 -7.41 2.54 4.91
N VAL A 39 -6.78 3.16 3.92
CA VAL A 39 -5.53 2.70 3.33
C VAL A 39 -4.57 3.87 3.32
N GLY A 40 -3.44 3.76 4.00
CA GLY A 40 -2.34 4.72 3.89
C GLY A 40 -1.74 4.70 2.48
N ALA A 41 -0.93 5.69 2.13
CA ALA A 41 -0.27 5.68 0.84
C ALA A 41 0.93 4.72 0.81
N GLY A 42 1.31 4.27 -0.39
CA GLY A 42 2.50 3.46 -0.60
C GLY A 42 3.78 4.29 -0.55
N ALA A 43 4.89 3.65 -0.20
CA ALA A 43 6.21 4.26 -0.25
C ALA A 43 6.80 4.23 -1.66
N GLY A 44 7.71 5.15 -1.95
CA GLY A 44 8.50 5.12 -3.18
C GLY A 44 9.54 4.01 -3.18
N GLY A 45 9.82 3.45 -4.36
CA GLY A 45 10.84 2.42 -4.53
C GLY A 45 12.26 2.98 -4.62
N GLY A 46 13.24 2.09 -4.51
CA GLY A 46 14.66 2.40 -4.61
C GLY A 46 15.17 2.68 -6.03
N ASN A 47 16.39 3.20 -6.16
CA ASN A 47 17.02 3.56 -7.45
C ASN A 47 17.97 2.48 -8.04
N GLY A 48 17.97 1.24 -7.52
CA GLY A 48 18.82 0.13 -7.99
C GLY A 48 19.70 -0.49 -6.89
N TYR A 49 20.60 -1.43 -7.26
CA TYR A 49 21.40 -2.34 -6.41
C TYR A 49 21.56 -1.97 -4.92
N GLY A 50 21.19 -2.90 -4.03
CA GLY A 50 21.24 -2.72 -2.59
C GLY A 50 20.08 -1.88 -2.02
N VAL A 51 19.15 -1.45 -2.87
CA VAL A 51 17.92 -0.71 -2.53
C VAL A 51 16.71 -1.52 -3.00
N TYR A 52 15.63 -1.48 -2.22
CA TYR A 52 14.44 -2.32 -2.38
C TYR A 52 13.25 -1.53 -2.89
N GLY A 53 12.15 -2.22 -3.24
CA GLY A 53 10.86 -1.58 -3.55
C GLY A 53 10.29 -0.79 -2.36
N GLY A 54 9.13 -0.16 -2.54
CA GLY A 54 8.42 0.48 -1.42
C GLY A 54 7.70 -0.54 -0.53
N GLY A 55 7.43 -0.17 0.72
CA GLY A 55 6.38 -0.79 1.52
C GLY A 55 5.01 -0.24 1.09
N SER A 56 3.98 -1.08 1.09
CA SER A 56 2.62 -0.61 0.76
C SER A 56 1.94 0.06 1.95
N GLY A 57 0.86 0.79 1.70
CA GLY A 57 0.09 1.46 2.75
C GLY A 57 -0.50 0.49 3.77
N TYR A 58 -0.52 0.89 5.04
CA TYR A 58 -1.22 0.12 6.08
C TYR A 58 -2.74 0.24 5.90
N THR A 59 -3.49 -0.78 6.31
CA THR A 59 -4.95 -0.79 6.24
C THR A 59 -5.59 -0.77 7.63
N LYS A 60 -6.74 -0.10 7.76
CA LYS A 60 -7.56 -0.13 8.98
C LYS A 60 -9.01 -0.34 8.62
N THR A 61 -9.69 -1.23 9.35
CA THR A 61 -11.11 -1.55 9.09
C THR A 61 -11.96 -1.37 10.33
N TYR A 62 -12.98 -0.53 10.24
CA TYR A 62 -13.99 -0.28 11.27
C TYR A 62 -15.35 -0.66 10.71
N LYS A 63 -15.96 -1.75 11.19
CA LYS A 63 -17.27 -2.18 10.68
C LYS A 63 -18.11 -2.90 11.70
N LYS A 64 -19.43 -2.91 11.46
CA LYS A 64 -20.40 -3.52 12.37
C LYS A 64 -20.32 -5.04 12.41
N SER A 65 -20.17 -5.66 11.23
CA SER A 65 -20.18 -7.13 11.12
C SER A 65 -18.88 -7.72 11.69
N ASN A 66 -19.02 -8.74 12.54
CA ASN A 66 -17.92 -9.54 13.06
C ASN A 66 -17.61 -10.75 12.17
N THR A 67 -18.41 -10.98 11.13
CA THR A 67 -18.24 -12.13 10.24
C THR A 67 -17.16 -11.81 9.23
N SER A 68 -16.05 -12.55 9.30
CA SER A 68 -15.11 -12.65 8.19
C SER A 68 -15.83 -13.34 7.03
N SER A 69 -15.82 -12.73 5.87
CA SER A 69 -16.44 -13.22 4.63
C SER A 69 -15.58 -14.29 3.93
N GLY A 70 -14.73 -14.99 4.69
CA GLY A 70 -13.96 -16.14 4.19
C GLY A 70 -12.60 -15.80 3.59
N SER A 71 -11.96 -14.69 3.97
CA SER A 71 -10.56 -14.42 3.58
C SER A 71 -9.64 -15.57 4.01
N TYR A 72 -8.61 -15.87 3.22
CA TYR A 72 -7.66 -16.97 3.46
C TYR A 72 -6.84 -16.80 4.75
N ASN A 73 -6.92 -15.63 5.37
CA ASN A 73 -6.36 -15.34 6.67
C ASN A 73 -7.44 -14.83 7.64
N SER A 74 -7.14 -14.94 8.93
CA SER A 74 -7.98 -14.42 10.01
C SER A 74 -8.12 -12.91 9.86
N TRP A 75 -9.12 -12.48 9.09
CA TRP A 75 -9.52 -11.08 8.94
C TRP A 75 -9.54 -10.38 10.30
N VAL A 76 -8.82 -9.28 10.41
CA VAL A 76 -8.76 -8.45 11.63
C VAL A 76 -9.50 -7.14 11.35
N LYS A 77 -10.62 -6.90 12.04
CA LYS A 77 -11.14 -5.53 12.21
C LYS A 77 -10.36 -4.82 13.30
N ASP A 78 -10.16 -3.53 13.10
CA ASP A 78 -9.57 -2.63 14.10
C ASP A 78 -10.63 -2.08 15.06
N GLY A 79 -11.91 -2.11 14.69
CA GLY A 79 -12.99 -1.68 15.57
C GLY A 79 -14.39 -1.86 14.99
N ASP A 80 -15.38 -1.47 15.78
CA ASP A 80 -16.79 -1.45 15.38
C ASP A 80 -17.10 -0.30 14.40
N ALA A 81 -18.29 -0.35 13.80
CA ALA A 81 -18.80 0.75 13.01
C ALA A 81 -18.88 2.06 13.83
N ILE A 82 -18.64 3.18 13.17
CA ILE A 82 -18.50 4.48 13.82
C ILE A 82 -19.84 5.20 13.80
N ARG A 83 -20.28 5.66 14.97
CA ARG A 83 -21.50 6.47 15.11
C ARG A 83 -21.28 7.87 14.55
N VAL A 84 -22.28 8.36 13.83
CA VAL A 84 -22.26 9.68 13.20
C VAL A 84 -23.62 10.36 13.36
N THR A 85 -23.65 11.67 13.19
CA THR A 85 -24.90 12.45 13.19
C THR A 85 -25.21 12.93 11.77
N PRO A 86 -26.46 12.78 11.27
CA PRO A 86 -26.85 13.38 9.99
C PRO A 86 -26.48 14.86 9.89
N GLY A 87 -25.85 15.26 8.78
CA GLY A 87 -25.37 16.62 8.54
C GLY A 87 -24.02 16.96 9.18
N GLN A 88 -23.46 16.09 10.03
CA GLN A 88 -22.12 16.26 10.57
C GLN A 88 -21.08 16.30 9.44
N GLN A 89 -20.12 17.21 9.53
CA GLN A 89 -18.98 17.25 8.62
C GLN A 89 -17.90 16.29 9.10
N ILE A 90 -17.47 15.39 8.22
CA ILE A 90 -16.34 14.50 8.45
C ILE A 90 -15.17 14.99 7.60
N LYS A 91 -14.04 15.27 8.26
CA LYS A 91 -12.79 15.62 7.58
C LYS A 91 -12.07 14.33 7.21
N ILE A 92 -11.69 14.22 5.95
CA ILE A 92 -10.98 13.09 5.39
C ILE A 92 -9.69 13.60 4.78
N VAL A 93 -8.56 13.00 5.13
CA VAL A 93 -7.25 13.30 4.53
C VAL A 93 -6.74 12.01 3.91
N VAL A 94 -6.62 11.99 2.59
CA VAL A 94 -6.04 10.86 1.85
C VAL A 94 -4.55 11.11 1.70
N GLY A 95 -3.74 10.16 2.16
CA GLY A 95 -2.28 10.22 2.10
C GLY A 95 -1.76 10.18 0.67
N LYS A 96 -0.67 10.93 0.41
CA LYS A 96 0.02 10.94 -0.88
C LYS A 96 1.09 9.86 -0.96
N GLY A 97 1.22 9.23 -2.11
CA GLY A 97 2.31 8.29 -2.41
C GLY A 97 3.70 8.91 -2.23
N GLY A 98 4.63 8.13 -1.68
CA GLY A 98 6.02 8.54 -1.49
C GLY A 98 6.77 8.64 -2.81
N LEU A 99 7.63 9.65 -2.97
CA LEU A 99 8.45 9.78 -4.17
C LEU A 99 9.48 8.65 -4.27
N GLY A 100 9.65 8.11 -5.48
CA GLY A 100 10.67 7.11 -5.76
C GLY A 100 12.08 7.68 -5.73
N GLY A 101 13.02 6.86 -5.28
CA GLY A 101 14.42 7.21 -5.14
C GLY A 101 15.07 7.55 -6.48
N VAL A 102 16.03 8.47 -6.47
CA VAL A 102 16.77 8.88 -7.68
C VAL A 102 18.26 8.69 -7.48
N ASN A 103 18.96 8.31 -8.54
CA ASN A 103 20.41 8.38 -8.54
C ASN A 103 20.85 9.85 -8.50
N THR A 104 21.77 10.20 -7.61
CA THR A 104 22.46 11.49 -7.65
C THR A 104 23.85 11.23 -8.23
N SER A 105 24.45 12.20 -8.92
CA SER A 105 25.75 12.05 -9.58
C SER A 105 26.94 11.69 -8.65
N GLY A 106 26.70 11.34 -7.38
CA GLY A 106 27.67 10.86 -6.40
C GLY A 106 27.27 9.54 -5.73
N ARG A 107 28.12 9.06 -4.81
CA ARG A 107 27.96 7.78 -4.08
C ARG A 107 26.78 7.72 -3.09
N ASN A 108 25.92 8.73 -3.06
CA ASN A 108 24.80 8.84 -2.13
C ASN A 108 23.48 8.74 -2.90
N PRO A 109 22.85 7.54 -2.97
CA PRO A 109 21.53 7.43 -3.56
C PRO A 109 20.54 8.28 -2.75
N ARG A 110 19.59 8.94 -3.43
CA ARG A 110 18.37 9.40 -2.76
C ARG A 110 17.45 8.19 -2.67
N TYR A 111 17.22 7.72 -1.46
CA TYR A 111 16.25 6.68 -1.18
C TYR A 111 14.82 7.15 -1.47
N GLY A 112 13.91 6.19 -1.61
CA GLY A 112 12.48 6.50 -1.71
C GLY A 112 11.95 7.19 -0.45
N GLU A 113 10.87 7.93 -0.60
CA GLU A 113 10.15 8.56 0.50
C GLU A 113 9.04 7.64 1.02
N ASP A 114 8.70 7.82 2.30
CA ASP A 114 7.57 7.10 2.90
C ASP A 114 6.25 7.61 2.30
N GLY A 115 5.24 6.75 2.31
CA GLY A 115 3.88 7.16 1.99
C GLY A 115 3.29 8.05 3.08
N GLY A 116 2.40 8.97 2.69
CA GLY A 116 1.60 9.76 3.62
C GLY A 116 0.53 8.92 4.33
N ALA A 117 0.24 9.27 5.58
CA ALA A 117 -0.86 8.68 6.33
C ALA A 117 -2.23 9.13 5.79
N THR A 118 -3.20 8.23 5.86
CA THR A 118 -4.61 8.50 5.55
C THR A 118 -5.41 8.56 6.83
N SER A 119 -6.31 9.52 6.97
CA SER A 119 -7.09 9.72 8.18
C SER A 119 -8.53 10.16 7.95
N VAL A 120 -9.38 9.80 8.91
CA VAL A 120 -10.76 10.26 9.01
C VAL A 120 -10.98 10.82 10.41
N THR A 121 -11.40 12.08 10.50
CA THR A 121 -11.69 12.76 11.77
C THR A 121 -13.19 12.95 11.92
N ILE A 122 -13.74 12.37 12.98
CA ILE A 122 -15.17 12.40 13.32
C ILE A 122 -15.31 12.97 14.72
N GLY A 123 -15.80 14.21 14.82
CA GLY A 123 -15.81 14.93 16.08
C GLY A 123 -14.39 15.18 16.58
N SER A 124 -14.05 14.69 17.77
CA SER A 124 -12.71 14.80 18.36
C SER A 124 -11.82 13.58 18.13
N THR A 125 -12.33 12.53 17.47
CA THR A 125 -11.58 11.28 17.25
C THR A 125 -11.03 11.23 15.83
N THR A 126 -9.75 10.88 15.70
CA THR A 126 -9.10 10.67 14.42
C THR A 126 -8.67 9.21 14.29
N TYR A 127 -9.13 8.56 13.22
CA TYR A 127 -8.74 7.22 12.84
C TYR A 127 -7.68 7.34 11.74
N ILE A 128 -6.55 6.65 11.90
CA ILE A 128 -5.37 6.81 11.03
C ILE A 128 -4.90 5.45 10.54
N ALA A 129 -4.62 5.36 9.24
CA ALA A 129 -3.81 4.31 8.64
C ALA A 129 -2.50 4.94 8.14
N GLU A 130 -1.38 4.45 8.66
CA GLU A 130 -0.05 4.94 8.31
C GLU A 130 0.31 4.62 6.86
N GLY A 131 1.16 5.44 6.26
CA GLY A 131 1.74 5.12 4.96
C GLY A 131 2.83 4.05 5.06
N GLY A 132 3.09 3.41 3.92
CA GLY A 132 4.19 2.45 3.78
C GLY A 132 5.55 3.11 4.01
N LYS A 133 6.54 2.31 4.39
CA LYS A 133 7.91 2.75 4.65
C LYS A 133 8.80 2.47 3.46
N ALA A 134 9.61 3.43 3.05
CA ALA A 134 10.63 3.20 2.04
C ALA A 134 11.91 2.65 2.67
N PHE A 135 12.73 1.97 1.88
CA PHE A 135 14.05 1.56 2.31
C PHE A 135 14.94 2.78 2.54
N LYS A 136 15.71 2.81 3.64
CA LYS A 136 16.57 3.96 3.99
C LYS A 136 18.07 3.64 4.05
N GLY A 137 18.49 2.45 3.59
CA GLY A 137 19.89 2.02 3.72
C GLY A 137 20.26 1.53 5.12
N GLU A 138 19.26 1.26 5.96
CA GLU A 138 19.47 0.87 7.35
C GLU A 138 19.88 -0.60 7.47
N THR A 139 20.73 -0.88 8.48
CA THR A 139 21.16 -2.24 8.82
C THR A 139 20.94 -2.49 10.31
N ASP A 140 20.63 -3.74 10.66
CA ASP A 140 20.56 -4.16 12.05
C ASP A 140 21.95 -4.37 12.67
N SER A 141 21.98 -4.74 13.96
CA SER A 141 23.23 -5.03 14.69
C SER A 141 24.07 -6.19 14.12
N THR A 142 23.50 -7.00 13.22
CA THR A 142 24.17 -8.13 12.55
C THR A 142 24.68 -7.77 11.16
N GLY A 143 24.47 -6.52 10.72
CA GLY A 143 24.84 -6.03 9.40
C GLY A 143 23.84 -6.42 8.30
N LYS A 144 22.67 -6.97 8.65
CA LYS A 144 21.61 -7.29 7.69
C LYS A 144 20.81 -6.04 7.36
N GLN A 145 20.47 -5.88 6.09
CA GLN A 145 19.64 -4.75 5.64
C GLN A 145 18.20 -4.88 6.14
N ILE A 146 17.63 -3.76 6.61
CA ILE A 146 16.25 -3.67 7.09
C ILE A 146 15.36 -3.30 5.92
N LEU A 147 14.40 -4.17 5.58
CA LEU A 147 13.53 -3.97 4.43
C LEU A 147 12.31 -3.07 4.74
N PRO A 148 11.80 -2.36 3.71
CA PRO A 148 10.53 -1.64 3.70
C PRO A 148 9.35 -2.39 4.38
N SER A 149 8.66 -1.71 5.30
CA SER A 149 7.48 -2.21 6.02
C SER A 149 6.18 -1.54 5.54
N GLY A 150 5.04 -2.19 5.71
CA GLY A 150 3.77 -1.69 5.18
C GLY A 150 2.56 -2.56 5.53
N GLY A 151 1.42 -2.29 4.88
CA GLY A 151 0.32 -3.25 4.85
C GLY A 151 0.81 -4.61 4.36
N VAL A 152 1.73 -4.56 3.40
CA VAL A 152 2.49 -5.68 2.85
C VAL A 152 3.96 -5.27 2.74
N ALA A 153 4.84 -6.10 3.30
CA ALA A 153 6.28 -5.86 3.27
C ALA A 153 6.90 -6.25 1.93
N CYS A 154 7.99 -5.60 1.56
CA CYS A 154 8.77 -6.01 0.40
C CYS A 154 9.67 -7.21 0.74
N SER A 155 9.90 -8.09 -0.24
CA SER A 155 10.94 -9.12 -0.19
C SER A 155 12.26 -8.57 -0.77
N ALA A 156 13.40 -9.17 -0.41
CA ALA A 156 14.69 -8.74 -0.93
C ALA A 156 14.78 -8.80 -2.47
N ALA A 157 15.48 -7.84 -3.08
CA ALA A 157 15.94 -7.92 -4.47
C ALA A 157 16.83 -9.17 -4.66
N GLY A 158 16.66 -9.90 -5.77
CA GLY A 158 17.49 -11.07 -6.06
C GLY A 158 17.02 -12.40 -5.45
N GLY A 159 15.75 -12.54 -5.09
CA GLY A 159 15.12 -13.82 -4.71
C GLY A 159 15.22 -14.87 -5.82
N TRP A 160 15.90 -16.00 -5.58
CA TRP A 160 15.66 -17.22 -6.33
C TRP A 160 14.33 -17.79 -5.83
N GLY A 161 13.25 -17.50 -6.54
CA GLY A 161 11.87 -17.87 -6.22
C GLY A 161 10.92 -17.08 -7.11
N PRO A 162 9.72 -17.62 -7.42
CA PRO A 162 8.76 -16.94 -8.27
C PRO A 162 8.50 -15.55 -7.68
N ALA A 163 8.79 -14.54 -8.49
CA ALA A 163 8.30 -13.18 -8.39
C ALA A 163 7.41 -12.87 -7.19
N ALA A 164 7.79 -11.85 -6.41
CA ALA A 164 6.82 -11.09 -5.66
C ALA A 164 5.88 -11.96 -4.80
N ASP A 165 6.44 -12.68 -3.84
CA ASP A 165 5.70 -13.48 -2.83
C ASP A 165 4.73 -12.64 -1.96
N ALA A 166 4.53 -11.37 -2.31
CA ALA A 166 3.62 -10.43 -1.68
C ALA A 166 2.67 -9.72 -2.68
N SER A 167 2.72 -10.07 -3.99
CA SER A 167 1.72 -9.68 -5.01
C SER A 167 0.31 -10.20 -4.70
N TYR A 168 0.22 -11.15 -3.78
CA TYR A 168 -1.03 -11.64 -3.22
C TYR A 168 -0.95 -11.50 -1.73
N SER A 169 -1.59 -10.50 -1.16
CA SER A 169 -1.65 -10.48 0.29
C SER A 169 -2.95 -9.87 0.70
N ASP A 170 -3.83 -10.74 1.19
CA ASP A 170 -4.81 -10.39 2.20
C ASP A 170 -4.11 -9.85 3.49
N GLY A 171 -2.83 -9.44 3.47
CA GLY A 171 -2.00 -8.97 4.59
C GLY A 171 -0.81 -9.89 4.97
N GLN A 172 -0.54 -10.98 4.26
CA GLN A 172 0.48 -11.97 4.65
C GLN A 172 1.92 -11.42 4.68
N GLN A 173 2.73 -11.99 5.58
CA GLN A 173 4.18 -11.74 5.60
C GLN A 173 4.83 -12.45 4.41
N PRO A 174 5.82 -11.83 3.75
CA PRO A 174 6.63 -12.54 2.76
C PRO A 174 7.44 -13.66 3.45
N PRO A 175 7.80 -14.74 2.72
CA PRO A 175 8.62 -15.82 3.27
C PRO A 175 10.02 -15.33 3.67
N GLU A 176 10.55 -15.87 4.77
CA GLU A 176 11.89 -15.54 5.29
C GLU A 176 13.01 -15.89 4.31
N ARG A 177 14.05 -15.05 4.25
CA ARG A 177 15.25 -15.29 3.42
C ARG A 177 16.54 -14.92 4.13
N SER A 178 17.59 -15.70 3.88
CA SER A 178 18.94 -15.43 4.40
C SER A 178 19.53 -14.14 3.84
N GLY A 179 20.16 -13.32 4.70
CA GLY A 179 20.91 -12.12 4.34
C GLY A 179 20.20 -10.77 4.52
N VAL A 180 18.91 -10.76 4.87
CA VAL A 180 18.10 -9.54 5.09
C VAL A 180 17.20 -9.69 6.33
N ILE A 181 16.69 -8.57 6.83
CA ILE A 181 15.55 -8.53 7.77
C ILE A 181 14.31 -8.09 7.00
N LEU A 182 13.30 -8.95 6.91
CA LEU A 182 12.05 -8.64 6.25
C LEU A 182 11.37 -7.42 6.88
N GLY A 183 10.68 -6.64 6.04
CA GLY A 183 9.78 -5.63 6.54
C GLY A 183 8.61 -6.30 7.26
N THR A 184 7.98 -5.58 8.18
CA THR A 184 6.78 -6.09 8.85
C THR A 184 5.56 -5.84 7.97
N SER A 185 4.84 -6.90 7.58
CA SER A 185 3.46 -6.81 7.07
C SER A 185 2.46 -6.65 8.22
N GLN A 186 1.32 -6.03 7.94
CA GLN A 186 0.32 -5.78 8.97
C GLN A 186 -0.55 -7.01 9.30
N GLY A 187 -0.69 -7.98 8.39
CA GLY A 187 -1.61 -9.11 8.59
C GLY A 187 -3.09 -8.76 8.43
N HIS A 188 -3.41 -7.55 7.93
CA HIS A 188 -4.78 -7.04 7.80
C HIS A 188 -5.30 -7.18 6.36
N THR A 189 -6.63 -7.27 6.23
CA THR A 189 -7.30 -7.33 4.92
C THR A 189 -6.90 -6.16 4.03
N THR A 190 -6.67 -6.48 2.76
CA THR A 190 -6.49 -5.51 1.67
C THR A 190 -7.78 -5.29 0.87
N ARG A 191 -8.87 -5.94 1.27
CA ARG A 191 -10.22 -5.80 0.71
C ARG A 191 -11.00 -4.83 1.57
N ASP A 192 -11.78 -3.95 0.93
CA ASP A 192 -12.50 -2.84 1.58
C ASP A 192 -13.14 -3.21 2.91
N PHE A 193 -13.84 -4.35 2.99
CA PHE A 193 -14.45 -4.81 4.23
C PHE A 193 -14.24 -6.30 4.49
N GLY A 194 -13.20 -6.91 3.89
CA GLY A 194 -12.87 -8.33 4.02
C GLY A 194 -13.75 -9.29 3.20
N GLU A 195 -14.59 -8.76 2.31
CA GLU A 195 -15.55 -9.49 1.48
C GLU A 195 -14.84 -10.20 0.30
N ILE A 196 -14.95 -11.54 0.25
CA ILE A 196 -14.19 -12.40 -0.67
C ILE A 196 -14.53 -12.15 -2.14
N GLU A 197 -15.74 -11.67 -2.41
CA GLU A 197 -16.24 -11.37 -3.75
C GLU A 197 -15.54 -10.17 -4.42
N PHE A 198 -14.69 -9.42 -3.69
CA PHE A 198 -14.28 -8.07 -4.10
C PHE A 198 -12.87 -7.83 -4.66
N GLU A 199 -12.04 -8.77 -5.11
CA GLU A 199 -10.61 -8.45 -5.42
C GLU A 199 -9.82 -7.71 -4.28
N PRO A 200 -8.49 -7.84 -4.21
CA PRO A 200 -7.69 -6.97 -3.34
C PRO A 200 -7.71 -5.52 -3.85
N ASN A 201 -8.05 -4.58 -2.97
CA ASN A 201 -8.19 -3.16 -3.30
C ASN A 201 -7.03 -2.31 -2.78
N ALA A 202 -6.16 -2.87 -1.95
CA ALA A 202 -5.13 -2.13 -1.24
C ALA A 202 -3.82 -2.91 -1.18
N GLY A 203 -2.72 -2.19 -0.98
CA GLY A 203 -1.55 -2.77 -0.34
C GLY A 203 -0.65 -3.63 -1.22
N GLY A 204 -0.78 -3.64 -2.54
CA GLY A 204 0.16 -4.37 -3.41
C GLY A 204 1.61 -3.91 -3.17
N THR A 205 2.55 -4.84 -3.08
CA THR A 205 3.99 -4.52 -2.98
C THR A 205 4.67 -4.60 -4.35
N SER A 206 5.87 -4.04 -4.45
CA SER A 206 6.76 -4.20 -5.60
C SER A 206 7.92 -5.16 -5.24
N GLY A 207 8.28 -6.04 -6.16
CA GLY A 207 9.39 -6.99 -5.99
C GLY A 207 10.51 -6.76 -7.00
N GLY A 208 11.77 -6.77 -6.57
CA GLY A 208 12.92 -6.60 -7.49
C GLY A 208 13.14 -7.82 -8.42
N LYS A 209 13.63 -7.60 -9.65
CA LYS A 209 14.03 -8.70 -10.54
C LYS A 209 15.26 -9.45 -9.99
N GLY A 210 15.29 -10.76 -10.24
CA GLY A 210 16.35 -11.69 -9.83
C GLY A 210 17.72 -11.41 -10.45
N GLY A 211 18.74 -12.12 -9.96
CA GLY A 211 20.15 -11.87 -10.30
C GLY A 211 20.65 -12.33 -11.68
N TYR A 212 21.95 -12.15 -11.98
CA TYR A 212 22.61 -12.45 -13.27
C TYR A 212 22.09 -13.75 -13.94
N GLY A 213 21.64 -13.64 -15.20
CA GLY A 213 21.17 -14.79 -16.00
C GLY A 213 19.71 -15.21 -15.78
N THR A 214 18.98 -14.60 -14.84
CA THR A 214 17.55 -14.90 -14.61
C THR A 214 16.62 -14.01 -15.43
N LYS A 215 16.83 -13.91 -16.75
CA LYS A 215 15.78 -13.50 -17.71
C LYS A 215 14.52 -14.40 -17.66
N LYS A 216 14.55 -15.46 -16.83
CA LYS A 216 13.56 -16.53 -16.74
C LYS A 216 12.39 -16.24 -15.78
N TYR A 217 12.47 -15.20 -14.97
CA TYR A 217 11.40 -14.84 -14.02
C TYR A 217 11.03 -13.38 -14.26
N GLU A 218 10.00 -13.17 -15.08
CA GLU A 218 9.36 -11.86 -15.16
C GLU A 218 8.73 -11.56 -13.78
N PRO A 219 8.82 -10.32 -13.28
CA PRO A 219 8.03 -9.92 -12.13
C PRO A 219 6.57 -10.23 -12.47
N LEU A 220 5.93 -11.01 -11.60
CA LEU A 220 4.50 -11.23 -11.68
C LEU A 220 3.86 -9.90 -11.34
N ARG A 221 3.09 -9.39 -12.31
CA ARG A 221 2.21 -8.25 -12.10
C ARG A 221 1.46 -8.40 -10.80
N SER A 222 1.55 -7.38 -9.96
CA SER A 222 0.62 -7.24 -8.85
C SER A 222 -0.79 -7.26 -9.45
N THR A 223 -1.59 -8.26 -9.07
CA THR A 223 -2.97 -8.38 -9.54
C THR A 223 -3.88 -7.66 -8.54
N GLY A 224 -4.68 -6.71 -9.02
CA GLY A 224 -5.60 -5.93 -8.20
C GLY A 224 -6.07 -4.69 -8.96
N HIS A 225 -6.84 -3.83 -8.28
CA HIS A 225 -7.31 -2.58 -8.87
C HIS A 225 -6.14 -1.72 -9.36
N THR A 226 -6.31 -1.08 -10.52
CA THR A 226 -5.30 -0.16 -11.09
C THR A 226 -5.30 1.22 -10.45
N GLU A 227 -6.39 1.59 -9.78
CA GLU A 227 -6.50 2.87 -9.08
C GLU A 227 -5.64 2.87 -7.81
N GLY A 228 -4.87 3.93 -7.63
CA GLY A 228 -3.99 4.10 -6.47
C GLY A 228 -2.78 3.17 -6.45
N SER A 229 -2.47 2.47 -7.55
CA SER A 229 -1.27 1.67 -7.71
C SER A 229 0.01 2.52 -7.66
N GLY A 230 1.09 1.92 -7.19
CA GLY A 230 2.43 2.48 -7.33
C GLY A 230 2.93 2.42 -8.76
N GLN A 231 3.88 3.29 -9.09
CA GLN A 231 4.52 3.32 -10.40
C GLN A 231 5.61 2.27 -10.51
N ASP A 232 5.88 1.84 -11.73
CA ASP A 232 7.05 1.04 -12.05
C ASP A 232 8.34 1.86 -11.83
N GLY A 233 9.42 1.18 -11.50
CA GLY A 233 10.76 1.75 -11.61
C GLY A 233 11.11 2.01 -13.08
N SER A 234 12.19 2.75 -13.31
CA SER A 234 12.73 2.99 -14.65
C SER A 234 14.17 2.51 -14.76
N SER A 235 14.61 2.32 -16.01
CA SER A 235 16.00 2.04 -16.38
C SER A 235 16.50 3.10 -17.34
N TYR A 236 17.68 3.69 -17.08
CA TYR A 236 18.28 4.71 -17.94
C TYR A 236 19.15 4.10 -19.05
N SER A 237 19.71 2.90 -18.88
CA SER A 237 20.70 2.38 -19.83
C SER A 237 20.16 1.36 -20.83
N GLY A 238 18.95 0.80 -20.63
CA GLY A 238 18.37 -0.26 -21.48
C GLY A 238 19.16 -1.59 -21.50
N TYR A 239 20.38 -1.59 -20.95
CA TYR A 239 21.32 -2.69 -20.80
C TYR A 239 21.65 -2.92 -19.32
N ASP A 240 20.69 -2.64 -18.44
CA ASP A 240 20.84 -2.81 -17.01
C ASP A 240 21.12 -4.29 -16.69
N THR A 241 22.13 -4.54 -15.86
CA THR A 241 22.47 -5.87 -15.37
C THR A 241 21.29 -6.49 -14.63
N TYR A 242 20.55 -5.66 -13.89
CA TYR A 242 19.27 -6.03 -13.28
C TYR A 242 18.23 -4.97 -13.64
N ALA A 243 17.18 -5.40 -14.33
CA ALA A 243 16.12 -4.51 -14.78
C ALA A 243 15.21 -4.05 -13.63
N GLU A 244 14.55 -2.93 -13.86
CA GLU A 244 13.54 -2.30 -13.03
C GLU A 244 12.40 -3.27 -12.66
N SER A 245 11.69 -2.97 -11.57
CA SER A 245 10.48 -3.69 -11.19
C SER A 245 9.21 -2.89 -11.42
N GLU A 246 8.11 -3.62 -11.51
CA GLU A 246 6.77 -3.04 -11.49
C GLU A 246 6.42 -2.48 -10.10
N GLY A 247 5.48 -1.54 -10.08
CA GLY A 247 4.81 -1.07 -8.86
C GLY A 247 3.77 -2.06 -8.33
N GLY A 248 3.44 -1.91 -7.06
CA GLY A 248 2.36 -2.66 -6.43
C GLY A 248 0.98 -2.12 -6.81
N ALA A 249 0.01 -3.01 -6.95
CA ALA A 249 -1.36 -2.67 -7.33
C ALA A 249 -2.24 -2.22 -6.15
N GLY A 250 -3.39 -1.62 -6.47
CA GLY A 250 -4.39 -1.14 -5.52
C GLY A 250 -3.96 0.10 -4.76
N TYR A 251 -4.87 0.68 -3.99
CA TYR A 251 -4.59 1.88 -3.21
C TYR A 251 -3.45 1.66 -2.23
N GLY A 252 -2.60 2.67 -2.10
CA GLY A 252 -1.38 2.57 -1.29
C GLY A 252 -0.36 1.59 -1.86
N GLY A 253 -0.42 1.26 -3.15
CA GLY A 253 0.53 0.36 -3.80
C GLY A 253 1.96 0.88 -3.73
N ALA A 254 2.92 0.00 -3.50
CA ALA A 254 4.33 0.38 -3.39
C ALA A 254 4.95 0.80 -4.73
N GLY A 255 5.89 1.74 -4.73
CA GLY A 255 6.68 2.08 -5.92
C GLY A 255 7.72 1.01 -6.27
N GLY A 256 7.91 0.74 -7.56
CA GLY A 256 8.88 -0.21 -8.10
C GLY A 256 10.34 0.22 -7.90
N VAL A 257 11.27 -0.73 -7.89
CA VAL A 257 12.71 -0.43 -7.86
C VAL A 257 13.23 -0.09 -9.27
N GLY A 258 14.07 0.93 -9.38
CA GLY A 258 14.77 1.26 -10.62
C GLY A 258 15.85 0.24 -10.98
N GLY A 259 16.23 0.18 -12.25
CA GLY A 259 17.26 -0.75 -12.72
C GLY A 259 18.67 -0.45 -12.18
N CYS A 260 19.59 -1.40 -12.34
CA CYS A 260 20.99 -1.24 -11.94
C CYS A 260 21.99 -1.88 -12.90
N HIS A 261 23.17 -1.27 -12.96
CA HIS A 261 24.26 -1.66 -13.86
C HIS A 261 25.50 -2.05 -13.06
N GLU A 262 26.07 -3.21 -13.35
CA GLU A 262 27.36 -3.67 -12.82
C GLU A 262 28.45 -3.46 -13.86
N THR A 263 29.22 -2.37 -13.74
CA THR A 263 30.53 -2.29 -14.38
C THR A 263 31.60 -2.68 -13.35
N SER A 264 32.51 -3.58 -13.76
CA SER A 264 33.75 -3.91 -13.01
C SER A 264 33.57 -4.31 -11.54
N GLY A 265 32.52 -5.09 -11.22
CA GLY A 265 32.26 -5.60 -9.87
C GLY A 265 31.79 -4.54 -8.87
N ARG A 266 31.41 -3.34 -9.35
CA ARG A 266 30.85 -2.26 -8.56
C ARG A 266 29.49 -1.84 -9.10
N PRO A 267 28.40 -2.39 -8.55
CA PRO A 267 27.06 -2.03 -8.95
C PRO A 267 26.74 -0.57 -8.62
N HIS A 268 26.04 0.09 -9.53
CA HIS A 268 25.46 1.41 -9.32
C HIS A 268 24.03 1.43 -9.87
N GLY A 269 23.14 2.14 -9.16
CA GLY A 269 21.77 2.34 -9.62
C GLY A 269 21.77 3.04 -10.98
N SER A 270 21.08 2.47 -11.96
CA SER A 270 20.97 3.01 -13.32
C SER A 270 19.54 3.44 -13.62
N GLY A 271 18.68 3.55 -12.60
CA GLY A 271 17.25 3.83 -12.73
C GLY A 271 16.70 4.83 -11.72
N LYS A 272 15.45 5.26 -11.92
CA LYS A 272 14.64 5.93 -10.89
C LYS A 272 13.69 4.90 -10.29
N GLY A 273 13.49 4.93 -8.97
CA GLY A 273 12.41 4.18 -8.33
C GLY A 273 11.04 4.75 -8.69
N GLY A 274 10.05 3.89 -8.79
CA GLY A 274 8.66 4.31 -8.96
C GLY A 274 8.15 5.06 -7.72
N ASP A 275 7.28 6.03 -7.94
CA ASP A 275 6.55 6.66 -6.84
C ASP A 275 5.51 5.67 -6.27
N GLY A 276 5.25 5.72 -4.97
CA GLY A 276 4.16 4.99 -4.35
C GLY A 276 2.80 5.53 -4.80
N GLY A 277 1.77 4.72 -4.67
CA GLY A 277 0.40 5.08 -4.96
C GLY A 277 -0.29 5.78 -3.77
N ASP A 278 -1.25 6.64 -4.06
CA ASP A 278 -2.02 7.34 -3.02
C ASP A 278 -2.89 6.38 -2.21
N GLY A 279 -3.17 6.74 -0.96
CA GLY A 279 -4.09 6.00 -0.10
C GLY A 279 -5.55 6.10 -0.56
N THR A 280 -6.46 5.55 0.24
CA THR A 280 -7.90 5.76 0.04
C THR A 280 -8.67 5.70 1.35
N VAL A 281 -9.86 6.29 1.34
CA VAL A 281 -10.89 6.06 2.35
C VAL A 281 -12.14 5.54 1.67
N VAL A 282 -12.71 4.45 2.20
CA VAL A 282 -13.99 3.91 1.79
C VAL A 282 -14.96 4.00 2.95
N ILE A 283 -16.08 4.68 2.74
CA ILE A 283 -17.17 4.78 3.71
C ILE A 283 -18.36 4.01 3.18
N ARG A 284 -18.87 3.07 3.97
CA ARG A 284 -20.08 2.31 3.65
C ARG A 284 -21.16 2.61 4.70
N TYR A 285 -22.36 2.92 4.24
CA TYR A 285 -23.43 3.40 5.14
C TYR A 285 -24.83 3.13 4.62
N TRP A 286 -25.81 3.23 5.54
CA TRP A 286 -27.23 3.07 5.23
C TRP A 286 -27.98 4.39 5.43
N ALA A 287 -28.70 4.84 4.40
CA ALA A 287 -29.50 6.07 4.43
C ALA A 287 -30.82 5.92 3.65
#